data_AF-A0A7K3D0C6-F1
#
_entry.id   AF-A0A7K3D0C6-F1
#
_cell.length_a   1.000
_cell.length_b   1.000
_cell.length_c   1.000
_cell.angle_alpha   90.00
_cell.angle_beta   90.00
_cell.angle_gamma   90.00
#
_symmetry.space_group_name_H-M   'P 1'
#
loop_
_entity.id
_entity.type
_entity.pdbx_description
1 polymer ?
#
loop_
_entity_poly.entity_id
_entity_poly.type
_entity_poly.pdbx_seq_one_letter_code
_entity_poly.pdbx_strand_id
1 'polypeptide(L)' 'TEAFRPELAGIDQLPTLDIARLMNGEDTGVPAAVAARLPEIAAAVDAIADRMGRGGRLVYAGAGTAGRLG' A
#
# COMPACT_ATOMS: atom_id res chain seq x y z
N THR A 1 -2.16 -5.61 -10.27
CA THR A 1 -2.42 -4.15 -10.32
C THR A 1 -2.21 -3.58 -11.72
N GLU A 2 -2.45 -4.36 -12.78
CA GLU A 2 -2.00 -4.08 -14.16
C GLU A 2 -3.11 -3.48 -15.05
N ALA A 3 -4.28 -3.16 -14.48
CA ALA A 3 -5.41 -2.62 -15.23
C ALA A 3 -5.10 -1.21 -15.76
N PHE A 4 -5.46 -0.98 -17.02
CA PHE A 4 -5.37 0.34 -17.65
C PHE A 4 -6.55 1.22 -17.23
N ARG A 5 -6.29 2.50 -16.96
CA ARG A 5 -7.29 3.52 -16.61
C ARG A 5 -7.43 4.54 -17.75
N PRO A 6 -8.43 4.40 -18.64
CA PRO A 6 -8.60 5.27 -19.81
C PRO A 6 -8.71 6.76 -19.46
N GLU A 7 -9.25 7.09 -18.30
CA GLU A 7 -9.37 8.46 -17.79
C GLU A 7 -8.01 9.12 -17.49
N LEU A 8 -6.92 8.34 -17.37
CA LEU A 8 -5.56 8.83 -17.13
C LEU A 8 -4.68 8.78 -18.39
N ALA A 9 -5.26 8.49 -19.57
CA ALA A 9 -4.50 8.23 -20.79
C ALA A 9 -3.65 9.42 -21.29
N GLY A 10 -3.98 10.66 -20.88
CA GLY A 10 -3.26 11.88 -21.28
C GLY A 10 -2.42 12.51 -20.17
N ILE A 11 -2.08 11.75 -19.12
CA ILE A 11 -1.33 12.27 -17.95
C ILE A 11 0.01 12.91 -18.33
N ASP A 12 0.68 12.40 -19.36
CA ASP A 12 1.97 12.85 -19.87
C ASP A 12 1.90 14.22 -20.58
N GLN A 13 0.71 14.68 -20.93
CA GLN A 13 0.46 15.97 -21.59
C GLN A 13 0.07 17.08 -20.61
N LEU A 14 -0.09 16.77 -19.32
CA LEU A 14 -0.51 17.73 -18.30
C LEU A 14 0.67 18.59 -17.81
N PRO A 15 0.41 19.85 -17.37
CA PRO A 15 1.39 20.60 -16.62
C PRO A 15 1.86 19.83 -15.38
N THR A 16 3.15 19.97 -15.03
CA THR A 16 3.76 19.22 -13.91
C THR A 16 2.99 19.35 -12.59
N LEU A 17 2.43 20.52 -12.30
CA LEU A 17 1.64 20.74 -11.09
C LEU A 17 0.36 19.90 -11.09
N ASP A 18 -0.27 19.73 -12.24
CA ASP A 18 -1.52 18.98 -12.35
C ASP A 18 -1.27 17.47 -12.32
N ILE A 19 -0.12 17.00 -12.85
CA ILE A 19 0.34 15.62 -12.63
C ILE A 19 0.52 15.36 -11.12
N ALA A 20 1.20 16.26 -10.41
CA ALA A 20 1.42 16.11 -8.96
C ALA A 20 0.10 16.12 -8.16
N ARG A 21 -0.85 17.00 -8.53
CA ARG A 21 -2.19 17.02 -7.92
C ARG A 21 -2.97 15.74 -8.18
N LEU A 22 -2.91 15.22 -9.40
CA LEU A 22 -3.56 13.96 -9.77
C LEU A 22 -3.00 12.80 -8.93
N MET A 23 -1.67 12.65 -8.88
CA MET A 23 -1.01 11.61 -8.08
C MET A 23 -1.40 11.72 -6.61
N ASN A 24 -1.35 12.93 -6.04
CA ASN A 24 -1.73 13.15 -4.65
C ASN A 24 -3.22 12.84 -4.39
N GLY A 25 -4.10 13.14 -5.35
CA GLY A 25 -5.51 12.78 -5.29
C GLY A 25 -5.71 11.27 -5.21
N GLU A 26 -4.99 10.49 -6.02
CA GLU A 26 -5.03 9.02 -5.98
C GLU A 26 -4.50 8.46 -4.65
N ASP A 27 -3.45 9.08 -4.08
CA ASP A 27 -2.90 8.67 -2.77
C ASP A 27 -3.91 8.81 -1.62
N THR A 28 -4.89 9.72 -1.72
CA THR A 28 -5.91 9.92 -0.67
C THR A 28 -6.79 8.69 -0.44
N GLY A 29 -6.90 7.79 -1.42
CA GLY A 29 -7.66 6.55 -1.28
C GLY A 29 -6.96 5.50 -0.41
N VAL A 30 -5.63 5.60 -0.25
CA VAL A 30 -4.83 4.58 0.44
C VAL A 30 -5.22 4.45 1.92
N PRO A 31 -5.33 5.53 2.72
CA PRO A 31 -5.76 5.42 4.11
C PRO A 31 -7.13 4.76 4.28
N ALA A 32 -8.09 5.06 3.39
CA ALA A 32 -9.43 4.46 3.43
C ALA A 32 -9.39 2.95 3.12
N ALA A 33 -8.58 2.54 2.14
CA ALA A 33 -8.37 1.12 1.83
C ALA A 33 -7.73 0.36 3.01
N VAL A 34 -6.76 0.98 3.70
CA VAL A 34 -6.16 0.43 4.93
C VAL A 34 -7.19 0.35 6.06
N ALA A 35 -7.99 1.40 6.24
CA ALA A 35 -9.05 1.44 7.26
C ALA A 35 -10.05 0.28 7.09
N ALA A 36 -10.40 -0.04 5.83
CA ALA A 36 -11.27 -1.15 5.50
C ALA A 36 -10.66 -2.54 5.76
N ARG A 37 -9.36 -2.63 6.08
CA ARG A 37 -8.64 -3.87 6.40
C ARG A 37 -8.16 -3.95 7.85
N LEU A 38 -8.56 -3.00 8.69
CA LEU A 38 -8.15 -2.97 10.10
C LEU A 38 -8.46 -4.26 10.88
N PRO A 39 -9.60 -4.95 10.67
CA PRO A 39 -9.85 -6.21 11.35
C PRO A 39 -8.82 -7.30 11.02
N GLU A 40 -8.45 -7.46 9.75
CA GLU A 40 -7.43 -8.45 9.36
C GLU A 40 -6.03 -8.05 9.81
N ILE A 41 -5.70 -6.74 9.72
CA ILE A 41 -4.43 -6.21 10.21
C ILE A 41 -4.29 -6.44 11.72
N ALA A 42 -5.34 -6.15 12.51
CA ALA A 42 -5.34 -6.37 13.95
C ALA A 42 -5.13 -7.86 14.30
N ALA A 43 -5.86 -8.77 13.63
CA ALA A 43 -5.68 -10.21 13.84
C ALA A 43 -4.25 -10.68 13.51
N ALA A 44 -3.64 -10.14 12.46
CA ALA A 44 -2.25 -10.43 12.13
C ALA A 44 -1.29 -9.92 13.22
N VAL A 45 -1.49 -8.69 13.71
CA VAL A 45 -0.69 -8.10 14.78
C VAL A 45 -0.75 -8.96 16.05
N ASP A 46 -1.95 -9.37 16.47
CA ASP A 46 -2.13 -10.20 17.68
C ASP A 46 -1.39 -11.54 17.57
N ALA A 47 -1.55 -12.23 16.43
CA ALA A 47 -0.88 -13.51 16.19
C ALA A 47 0.66 -13.38 16.13
N ILE A 48 1.15 -12.29 15.53
CA ILE A 48 2.58 -11.99 15.47
C ILE A 48 3.12 -11.71 16.87
N ALA A 49 2.43 -10.88 17.66
CA ALA A 49 2.83 -10.52 19.03
C ALA A 49 2.93 -11.76 19.93
N ASP A 50 1.92 -12.65 19.89
CA ASP A 50 1.92 -13.91 20.61
C ASP A 50 3.11 -14.81 20.23
N ARG A 51 3.42 -14.91 18.92
CA ARG A 51 4.57 -15.67 18.43
C ARG A 51 5.90 -15.07 18.87
N MET A 52 6.04 -13.75 18.81
CA MET A 52 7.25 -13.05 19.26
C MET A 52 7.45 -13.17 20.77
N GLY A 53 6.38 -13.12 21.56
CA GLY A 53 6.44 -13.32 23.01
C GLY A 53 6.99 -14.69 23.44
N ARG A 54 6.90 -15.70 22.56
CA ARG A 54 7.49 -17.04 22.75
C ARG A 54 8.87 -17.21 22.13
N GLY A 55 9.56 -16.11 21.78
CA GLY A 55 10.89 -16.13 21.14
C GLY A 55 10.86 -16.42 19.63
N GLY A 56 9.70 -16.31 18.98
CA GLY A 56 9.57 -16.44 17.53
C GLY A 56 10.07 -15.22 16.77
N ARG A 57 10.02 -15.29 15.43
CA ARG A 57 10.47 -14.22 14.52
C ARG A 57 9.37 -13.83 13.54
N LEU A 58 9.31 -12.55 13.17
CA LEU A 58 8.58 -12.08 12.00
C LEU A 58 9.58 -11.96 10.84
N VAL A 59 9.23 -12.49 9.67
CA VAL A 59 10.08 -12.44 8.48
C VAL A 59 9.24 -11.89 7.35
N TYR A 60 9.68 -10.78 6.77
CA TYR A 60 9.13 -10.24 5.53
C TYR A 60 9.91 -10.81 4.34
N ALA A 61 9.20 -11.22 3.29
CA ALA A 61 9.79 -11.77 2.09
C ALA A 61 9.03 -11.28 0.86
N GLY A 62 9.76 -10.79 -0.14
CA GLY A 62 9.19 -10.26 -1.37
C GLY A 62 10.27 -9.85 -2.36
N ALA A 63 9.86 -9.45 -3.57
CA ALA A 63 10.75 -8.96 -4.61
C ALA A 63 10.43 -7.49 -4.96
N GLY A 64 11.37 -6.79 -5.61
CA GLY A 64 11.16 -5.44 -6.11
C GLY A 64 10.82 -4.42 -5.01
N THR A 65 9.85 -3.55 -5.24
CA THR A 65 9.43 -2.52 -4.26
C THR A 65 8.88 -3.14 -2.98
N ALA A 66 8.05 -4.19 -3.07
CA ALA A 66 7.50 -4.85 -1.89
C ALA A 66 8.58 -5.49 -1.01
N GLY A 67 9.59 -6.13 -1.61
CA GLY A 67 10.71 -6.72 -0.87
C GLY A 67 11.62 -5.69 -0.18
N ARG A 68 11.71 -4.47 -0.73
CA ARG A 68 12.49 -3.36 -0.14
C ARG A 68 11.73 -2.58 0.94
N LEU A 69 10.40 -2.72 1.00
CA LEU A 69 9.55 -2.11 2.01
C LEU A 69 9.42 -2.95 3.29
N GLY A 70 9.65 -4.26 3.19
CA GLY A 70 9.63 -5.20 4.31
C GLY A 70 10.82 -5.06 5.26
#